data_AF-A0A3M7BZK2-F1
#
_entry.id   AF-A0A3M7BZK2-F1
#
_cell.length_a   1.000
_cell.length_b   1.000
_cell.length_c   1.000
_cell.angle_alpha   90.00
_cell.angle_beta   90.00
_cell.angle_gamma   90.00
#
_symmetry.space_group_name_H-M   'P 1'
#
loop_
_entity.id
_entity.type
_entity.pdbx_description
1 polymer ?
#
loop_
_entity_poly.entity_id
_entity_poly.type
_entity_poly.pdbx_seq_one_letter_code
_entity_poly.pdbx_strand_id
1 'polypeptide(L)'
;MAIAKAAAAEKRVPLYAHISDLAGTKKPYVLPVPFMNVLNGGSHAGGRLAFQEFMIVPSDAPTFTEGMRQGAEVYAKLKALAKKKYGQSAGNVGDEGGVAPDIQTADEALGLITEAIEQAGYTGKIKIAMDVASSEFYKTEEKKYDLDFKNPNSDKSQWVTYEQLAQQYKDLASKYPICG
;
A
#
# COMPACT_ATOMS: atom_id res chain seq x y z
N MET A 1 20.51 9.32 13.96
CA MET A 1 21.05 8.22 13.11
C MET A 1 22.58 8.10 13.13
N ALA A 2 23.35 9.18 12.95
CA ALA A 2 24.82 9.09 12.92
C ALA A 2 25.44 8.58 14.23
N ILE A 3 24.99 9.08 15.39
CA ILE A 3 25.48 8.66 16.72
C ILE A 3 25.24 7.16 16.97
N ALA A 4 24.05 6.65 16.65
CA ALA A 4 23.73 5.23 16.81
C ALA A 4 24.62 4.32 15.94
N LYS A 5 24.95 4.75 14.70
CA LYS A 5 25.89 4.03 13.83
C LYS A 5 27.31 4.03 14.42
N ALA A 6 27.76 5.16 14.95
CA ALA A 6 29.06 5.28 15.59
C ALA A 6 29.17 4.38 16.84
N ALA A 7 28.16 4.41 17.71
CA ALA A 7 28.11 3.56 18.91
C ALA A 7 28.05 2.06 18.58
N ALA A 8 27.32 1.66 17.53
CA ALA A 8 27.32 0.28 17.04
C ALA A 8 28.71 -0.15 16.54
N ALA A 9 29.38 0.73 15.79
CA ALA A 9 30.74 0.49 15.28
C ALA A 9 31.78 0.39 16.41
N GLU A 10 31.70 1.27 17.41
CA GLU A 10 32.54 1.22 18.62
C GLU A 10 32.38 -0.11 19.36
N LYS A 11 31.12 -0.56 19.54
CA LYS A 11 30.79 -1.87 20.13
C LYS A 11 31.08 -3.06 19.23
N ARG A 12 31.47 -2.84 17.96
CA ARG A 12 31.69 -3.86 16.93
C ARG A 12 30.49 -4.81 16.73
N VAL A 13 29.28 -4.27 16.85
CA VAL A 13 28.04 -5.01 16.58
C VAL A 13 27.30 -4.40 15.39
N PRO A 14 26.51 -5.19 14.64
CA PRO A 14 25.62 -4.63 13.62
C PRO A 14 24.65 -3.59 14.21
N LEU A 15 24.26 -2.59 13.42
CA LEU A 15 23.37 -1.51 13.87
C LEU A 15 22.05 -2.04 14.46
N TYR A 16 21.45 -3.08 13.87
CA TYR A 16 20.20 -3.66 14.38
C TYR A 16 20.37 -4.28 15.78
N ALA A 17 21.54 -4.85 16.08
CA ALA A 17 21.83 -5.43 17.39
C ALA A 17 22.01 -4.32 18.43
N HIS A 18 22.68 -3.22 18.06
CA HIS A 18 22.80 -2.05 18.93
C HIS A 18 21.43 -1.42 19.24
N ILE A 19 20.55 -1.28 18.22
CA ILE A 19 19.18 -0.80 18.42
C ILE A 19 18.39 -1.75 19.32
N SER A 20 18.55 -3.06 19.14
CA SER A 20 17.93 -4.07 19.99
C SER A 20 18.33 -3.94 21.46
N ASP A 21 19.62 -3.73 21.74
CA ASP A 21 20.13 -3.51 23.09
C ASP A 21 19.52 -2.23 23.71
N LEU A 22 19.47 -1.12 22.96
CA LEU A 22 18.87 0.13 23.41
C LEU A 22 17.37 0.01 23.70
N ALA A 23 16.66 -0.80 22.89
CA ALA A 23 15.23 -1.04 23.02
C ALA A 23 14.89 -2.14 24.05
N GLY A 24 15.90 -2.81 24.63
CA GLY A 24 15.69 -3.91 25.57
C GLY A 24 15.05 -5.16 24.94
N THR A 25 15.14 -5.33 23.61
CA THR A 25 14.58 -6.49 22.92
C THR A 25 15.53 -7.69 23.00
N LYS A 26 14.98 -8.90 22.96
CA LYS A 26 15.74 -10.14 23.14
C LYS A 26 15.80 -10.93 21.84
N LYS A 27 16.87 -11.74 21.71
CA LYS A 27 16.98 -12.76 20.65
C LYS A 27 15.94 -13.87 20.86
N PRO A 28 15.53 -14.60 19.80
CA PRO A 28 15.92 -14.41 18.39
C PRO A 28 15.36 -13.10 17.81
N TYR A 29 16.10 -12.49 16.89
CA TYR A 29 15.61 -11.32 16.17
C TYR A 29 14.48 -11.73 15.22
N VAL A 30 13.50 -10.86 15.07
CA VAL A 30 12.37 -11.06 14.17
C VAL A 30 12.62 -10.23 12.91
N LEU A 31 12.56 -10.87 11.74
CA LEU A 31 12.51 -10.16 10.47
C LEU A 31 11.06 -9.74 10.19
N PRO A 32 10.83 -8.50 9.72
CA PRO A 32 9.48 -8.00 9.49
C PRO A 32 8.84 -8.65 8.26
N VAL A 33 7.52 -8.65 8.19
CA VAL A 33 6.81 -8.86 6.92
C VAL A 33 6.93 -7.56 6.11
N PRO A 34 7.38 -7.59 4.85
CA PRO A 34 7.47 -6.39 4.04
C PRO A 34 6.07 -5.93 3.59
N PHE A 35 5.77 -4.64 3.77
CA PHE A 35 4.62 -3.99 3.16
C PHE A 35 5.15 -3.23 1.94
N MET A 36 4.82 -3.72 0.75
CA MET A 36 5.42 -3.23 -0.50
C MET A 36 4.38 -2.40 -1.24
N ASN A 37 4.60 -1.09 -1.36
CA ASN A 37 3.73 -0.24 -2.17
C ASN A 37 3.80 -0.66 -3.64
N VAL A 38 2.64 -0.86 -4.27
CA VAL A 38 2.55 -1.35 -5.65
C VAL A 38 1.67 -0.48 -6.55
N LEU A 39 0.75 0.29 -5.99
CA LEU A 39 -0.18 1.14 -6.75
C LEU A 39 -0.50 2.41 -5.98
N ASN A 40 -0.42 3.54 -6.67
CA ASN A 40 -0.62 4.87 -6.12
C ASN A 40 -1.92 5.51 -6.62
N GLY A 41 -2.58 6.23 -5.73
CA GLY A 41 -3.71 7.12 -5.97
C GLY A 41 -3.52 8.43 -5.18
N GLY A 42 -4.63 9.01 -4.71
CA GLY A 42 -4.61 10.22 -3.87
C GLY A 42 -3.79 11.35 -4.48
N SER A 43 -3.03 12.04 -3.65
CA SER A 43 -2.14 13.14 -4.04
C SER A 43 -0.88 12.66 -4.79
N HIS A 44 -0.60 11.35 -4.80
CA HIS A 44 0.57 10.74 -5.45
C HIS A 44 0.30 10.30 -6.91
N ALA A 45 -0.93 10.49 -7.42
CA ALA A 45 -1.29 10.15 -8.79
C ALA A 45 -2.31 11.15 -9.39
N GLY A 46 -2.16 11.45 -10.69
CA GLY A 46 -3.02 12.39 -11.41
C GLY A 46 -4.44 11.89 -11.73
N GLY A 47 -4.71 10.58 -11.59
CA GLY A 47 -6.05 9.99 -11.81
C GLY A 47 -7.07 10.41 -10.75
N ARG A 48 -8.25 9.78 -10.70
CA ARG A 48 -9.33 10.18 -9.77
C ARG A 48 -9.41 9.34 -8.49
N LEU A 49 -8.73 8.21 -8.42
CA LEU A 49 -8.61 7.39 -7.21
C LEU A 49 -8.22 8.23 -5.99
N ALA A 50 -9.08 8.27 -4.97
CA ALA A 50 -8.85 9.09 -3.77
C ALA A 50 -7.85 8.46 -2.78
N PHE A 51 -7.82 7.13 -2.66
CA PHE A 51 -6.94 6.44 -1.71
C PHE A 51 -5.50 6.51 -2.18
N GLN A 52 -4.56 6.73 -1.27
CA GLN A 52 -3.20 7.11 -1.63
C GLN A 52 -2.32 5.93 -2.04
N GLU A 53 -2.30 4.85 -1.25
CA GLU A 53 -1.40 3.72 -1.49
C GLU A 53 -2.11 2.39 -1.31
N PHE A 54 -1.74 1.44 -2.16
CA PHE A 54 -2.13 0.05 -2.06
C PHE A 54 -0.87 -0.81 -2.05
N MET A 55 -0.73 -1.59 -0.99
CA MET A 55 0.43 -2.41 -0.71
C MET A 55 0.10 -3.88 -0.79
N ILE A 56 1.06 -4.70 -1.20
CA ILE A 56 1.01 -6.15 -1.04
C ILE A 56 1.84 -6.59 0.18
N VAL A 57 1.34 -7.63 0.85
CA VAL A 57 1.86 -8.11 2.13
C VAL A 57 2.01 -9.63 2.06
N PRO A 58 3.20 -10.16 1.76
CA PRO A 58 3.47 -11.60 1.71
C PRO A 58 3.61 -12.18 3.14
N SER A 59 2.51 -12.15 3.89
CA SER A 59 2.46 -12.55 5.32
C SER A 59 2.83 -14.01 5.56
N ASP A 60 2.56 -14.87 4.57
CA ASP A 60 2.70 -16.32 4.72
C ASP A 60 4.04 -16.82 4.16
N ALA A 61 4.94 -15.92 3.76
CA ALA A 61 6.26 -16.28 3.27
C ALA A 61 7.12 -16.84 4.42
N PRO A 62 7.81 -17.98 4.23
CA PRO A 62 8.59 -18.63 5.28
C PRO A 62 9.84 -17.85 5.69
N THR A 63 10.31 -16.92 4.85
CA THR A 63 11.47 -16.06 5.12
C THR A 63 11.25 -14.68 4.51
N PHE A 64 11.96 -13.67 5.03
CA PHE A 64 11.96 -12.33 4.45
C PHE A 64 12.37 -12.34 2.96
N THR A 65 13.40 -13.10 2.61
CA THR A 65 13.88 -13.23 1.23
C THR A 65 12.80 -13.78 0.30
N GLU A 66 12.06 -14.77 0.77
CA GLU A 66 10.95 -15.34 0.01
C GLU A 66 9.78 -14.35 -0.12
N GLY A 67 9.47 -13.58 0.93
CA GLY A 67 8.48 -12.49 0.86
C GLY A 67 8.86 -11.43 -0.18
N MET A 68 10.13 -11.02 -0.20
CA MET A 68 10.64 -10.08 -1.21
C MET A 68 10.53 -10.64 -2.64
N ARG A 69 10.84 -11.92 -2.85
CA ARG A 69 10.72 -12.58 -4.17
C ARG A 69 9.26 -12.59 -4.63
N GLN A 70 8.35 -13.07 -3.77
CA GLN A 70 6.92 -13.13 -4.06
C GLN A 70 6.35 -11.75 -4.39
N GLY A 71 6.72 -10.73 -3.59
CA GLY A 71 6.29 -9.36 -3.83
C GLY A 71 6.80 -8.78 -5.17
N ALA A 72 8.06 -9.02 -5.52
CA ALA A 72 8.63 -8.58 -6.78
C ALA A 72 7.94 -9.22 -8.01
N GLU A 73 7.58 -10.50 -7.90
CA GLU A 73 6.86 -11.22 -8.97
C GLU A 73 5.44 -10.70 -9.16
N VAL A 74 4.70 -10.48 -8.07
CA VAL A 74 3.37 -9.84 -8.14
C VAL A 74 3.47 -8.44 -8.74
N TYR A 75 4.44 -7.63 -8.32
CA TYR A 75 4.63 -6.30 -8.87
C TYR A 75 4.90 -6.32 -10.39
N ALA A 76 5.72 -7.26 -10.87
CA ALA A 76 5.96 -7.43 -12.30
C ALA A 76 4.69 -7.78 -13.08
N LYS A 77 3.83 -8.65 -12.52
CA LYS A 77 2.51 -8.98 -13.10
C LYS A 77 1.58 -7.77 -13.08
N LEU A 78 1.48 -7.07 -11.96
CA LEU A 78 0.65 -5.87 -11.81
C LEU A 78 1.03 -4.81 -12.84
N LYS A 79 2.33 -4.53 -12.99
CA LYS A 79 2.84 -3.56 -13.96
C LYS A 79 2.47 -3.95 -15.40
N ALA A 80 2.54 -5.23 -15.73
CA ALA A 80 2.12 -5.72 -17.05
C ALA A 80 0.61 -5.56 -17.27
N LEU A 81 -0.21 -5.86 -16.26
CA LEU A 81 -1.67 -5.70 -16.30
C LEU A 81 -2.08 -4.24 -16.41
N ALA A 82 -1.45 -3.35 -15.63
CA ALA A 82 -1.67 -1.92 -15.71
C ALA A 82 -1.38 -1.39 -17.13
N LYS A 83 -0.25 -1.79 -17.72
CA LYS A 83 0.09 -1.43 -19.09
C LYS A 83 -0.90 -1.95 -20.13
N LYS A 84 -1.39 -3.18 -19.92
CA LYS A 84 -2.36 -3.82 -20.83
C LYS A 84 -3.72 -3.13 -20.79
N LYS A 85 -4.20 -2.76 -19.60
CA LYS A 85 -5.54 -2.20 -19.39
C LYS A 85 -5.60 -0.68 -19.60
N TYR A 86 -4.57 0.06 -19.19
CA TYR A 86 -4.58 1.53 -19.18
C TYR A 86 -3.49 2.15 -20.08
N GLY A 87 -2.75 1.34 -20.85
CA GLY A 87 -1.74 1.81 -21.80
C GLY A 87 -0.32 1.91 -21.23
N GLN A 88 0.67 2.14 -22.09
CA GLN A 88 2.09 2.02 -21.74
C GLN A 88 2.54 2.95 -20.59
N SER A 89 2.00 4.17 -20.54
CA SER A 89 2.30 5.17 -19.51
C SER A 89 1.85 4.73 -18.11
N ALA A 90 0.84 3.86 -17.99
CA ALA A 90 0.36 3.35 -16.71
C ALA A 90 1.40 2.47 -15.98
N GLY A 91 2.45 2.03 -16.66
CA GLY A 91 3.59 1.34 -16.03
C GLY A 91 4.68 2.28 -15.52
N ASN A 92 4.52 3.60 -15.64
CA ASN A 92 5.40 4.56 -14.98
C ASN A 92 5.23 4.44 -13.46
N VAL A 93 6.29 4.76 -12.72
CA VAL A 93 6.33 4.61 -11.27
C VAL A 93 6.30 5.97 -10.61
N GLY A 94 5.60 6.08 -9.48
CA GLY A 94 5.66 7.24 -8.59
C GLY A 94 6.90 7.20 -7.69
N ASP A 95 6.98 8.15 -6.77
CA ASP A 95 8.15 8.35 -5.89
C ASP A 95 8.50 7.12 -5.03
N GLU A 96 7.50 6.32 -4.68
CA GLU A 96 7.65 5.10 -3.89
C GLU A 96 7.70 3.80 -4.71
N GLY A 97 7.76 3.91 -6.04
CA GLY A 97 7.90 2.76 -6.94
C GLY A 97 6.59 2.07 -7.37
N GLY A 98 5.45 2.40 -6.74
CA GLY A 98 4.12 1.95 -7.17
C GLY A 98 3.73 2.49 -8.55
N VAL A 99 2.93 1.73 -9.32
CA VAL A 99 2.37 2.21 -10.59
C VAL A 99 1.22 3.20 -10.34
N ALA A 100 0.97 4.10 -11.28
CA ALA A 100 -0.11 5.11 -11.19
C ALA A 100 -1.04 5.07 -12.42
N PRO A 101 -1.78 3.96 -12.65
CA PRO A 101 -2.79 3.89 -13.71
C PRO A 101 -3.94 4.88 -13.45
N ASP A 102 -4.68 5.27 -14.51
CA ASP A 102 -5.87 6.14 -14.40
C ASP A 102 -7.08 5.38 -13.85
N ILE A 103 -6.96 4.92 -12.61
CA ILE A 103 -8.00 4.21 -11.86
C ILE A 103 -8.93 5.21 -11.19
N GLN A 104 -10.20 4.84 -11.14
CA GLN A 104 -11.27 5.69 -10.61
C GLN A 104 -11.68 5.32 -9.18
N THR A 105 -11.59 4.03 -8.81
CA THR A 105 -12.15 3.52 -7.55
C THR A 105 -11.21 2.55 -6.84
N ALA A 106 -11.35 2.43 -5.51
CA ALA A 106 -10.60 1.47 -4.72
C ALA A 106 -10.90 0.01 -5.11
N ASP A 107 -12.16 -0.29 -5.47
CA ASP A 107 -12.58 -1.63 -5.94
C ASP A 107 -11.83 -2.03 -7.23
N GLU A 108 -11.66 -1.09 -8.17
CA GLU A 108 -10.87 -1.31 -9.39
C GLU A 108 -9.38 -1.52 -9.10
N ALA A 109 -8.79 -0.73 -8.18
CA ALA A 109 -7.40 -0.90 -7.75
C ALA A 109 -7.17 -2.28 -7.10
N LEU A 110 -8.04 -2.65 -6.16
CA LEU A 110 -7.99 -3.92 -5.44
C LEU A 110 -8.23 -5.11 -6.37
N GLY A 111 -9.14 -4.99 -7.33
CA GLY A 111 -9.37 -5.99 -8.38
C GLY A 111 -8.11 -6.24 -9.21
N LEU A 112 -7.44 -5.17 -9.66
CA LEU A 112 -6.21 -5.28 -10.45
C LEU A 112 -5.06 -5.94 -9.65
N ILE A 113 -4.92 -5.58 -8.37
CA ILE A 113 -3.91 -6.18 -7.48
C ILE A 113 -4.22 -7.66 -7.22
N THR A 114 -5.49 -8.00 -6.99
CA THR A 114 -5.93 -9.38 -6.76
C THR A 114 -5.66 -10.24 -8.00
N GLU A 115 -5.95 -9.74 -9.20
CA GLU A 115 -5.63 -10.42 -10.46
C GLU A 115 -4.11 -10.62 -10.61
N ALA A 116 -3.29 -9.64 -10.23
CA ALA A 116 -1.84 -9.78 -10.25
C ALA A 116 -1.32 -10.85 -9.28
N ILE A 117 -1.90 -10.93 -8.07
CA ILE A 117 -1.60 -11.97 -7.08
C ILE A 117 -1.95 -13.37 -7.63
N GLU A 118 -3.12 -13.50 -8.26
CA GLU A 118 -3.54 -14.75 -8.91
C GLU A 118 -2.60 -15.15 -10.05
N GLN A 119 -2.27 -14.24 -10.96
CA GLN A 119 -1.37 -14.53 -12.09
C GLN A 119 0.07 -14.82 -11.67
N ALA A 120 0.47 -14.42 -10.47
CA ALA A 120 1.76 -14.78 -9.88
C ALA A 120 1.71 -16.13 -9.12
N GLY A 121 0.52 -16.71 -8.92
CA GLY A 121 0.35 -18.00 -8.22
C GLY A 121 0.39 -17.91 -6.70
N TYR A 122 0.07 -16.74 -6.13
CA TYR A 122 0.16 -16.46 -4.69
C TYR A 122 -1.19 -16.22 -4.01
N THR A 123 -2.29 -16.67 -4.62
CA THR A 123 -3.63 -16.61 -4.02
C THR A 123 -3.63 -17.16 -2.61
N GLY A 124 -4.17 -16.39 -1.67
CA GLY A 124 -4.24 -16.75 -0.25
C GLY A 124 -2.96 -16.49 0.55
N LYS A 125 -1.78 -16.41 -0.10
CA LYS A 125 -0.46 -16.23 0.54
C LYS A 125 -0.02 -14.77 0.67
N ILE A 126 -0.59 -13.90 -0.17
CA ILE A 126 -0.36 -12.46 -0.16
C ILE A 126 -1.66 -11.76 0.20
N LYS A 127 -1.57 -10.88 1.19
CA LYS A 127 -2.63 -9.96 1.61
C LYS A 127 -2.41 -8.58 1.01
N ILE A 128 -3.39 -7.71 1.16
CA ILE A 128 -3.35 -6.32 0.71
C ILE A 128 -3.43 -5.40 1.93
N ALA A 129 -2.69 -4.30 1.92
CA ALA A 129 -2.87 -3.21 2.87
C ALA A 129 -3.13 -1.90 2.10
N MET A 130 -3.73 -0.92 2.76
CA MET A 130 -4.06 0.37 2.14
C MET A 130 -3.63 1.51 3.07
N ASP A 131 -3.02 2.55 2.51
CA ASP A 131 -3.03 3.88 3.12
C ASP A 131 -4.06 4.75 2.39
N VAL A 132 -5.10 5.12 3.12
CA VAL A 132 -6.17 5.94 2.57
C VAL A 132 -5.81 7.43 2.58
N ALA A 133 -4.94 7.86 3.49
CA ALA A 133 -4.61 9.28 3.71
C ALA A 133 -5.85 10.20 3.78
N SER A 134 -6.91 9.76 4.47
CA SER A 134 -8.24 10.39 4.39
C SER A 134 -8.30 11.87 4.78
N SER A 135 -7.29 12.37 5.49
CA SER A 135 -7.14 13.79 5.81
C SER A 135 -7.05 14.65 4.54
N GLU A 136 -6.47 14.14 3.45
CA GLU A 136 -6.30 14.85 2.17
C GLU A 136 -7.64 15.19 1.51
N PHE A 137 -8.68 14.42 1.82
CA PHE A 137 -10.01 14.59 1.24
C PHE A 137 -11.12 14.78 2.26
N TYR A 138 -10.76 15.08 3.50
CA TYR A 138 -11.71 15.46 4.54
C TYR A 138 -12.08 16.94 4.42
N LYS A 139 -13.37 17.23 4.55
CA LYS A 139 -13.95 18.57 4.43
C LYS A 139 -14.45 19.00 5.80
N THR A 140 -13.67 19.83 6.48
CA THR A 140 -13.86 20.17 7.91
C THR A 140 -15.19 20.84 8.21
N GLU A 141 -15.66 21.74 7.33
CA GLU A 141 -16.91 22.48 7.53
C GLU A 141 -18.12 21.53 7.42
N GLU A 142 -18.12 20.65 6.43
CA GLU A 142 -19.21 19.70 6.18
C GLU A 142 -19.11 18.42 7.03
N LYS A 143 -17.95 18.17 7.66
CA LYS A 143 -17.62 16.93 8.37
C LYS A 143 -17.83 15.68 7.53
N LYS A 144 -17.43 15.76 6.26
CA LYS A 144 -17.58 14.70 5.25
C LYS A 144 -16.29 14.46 4.50
N TYR A 145 -16.26 13.37 3.74
CA TYR A 145 -15.14 12.96 2.90
C TYR A 145 -15.53 13.04 1.42
N ASP A 146 -14.67 13.69 0.64
CA ASP A 146 -14.84 13.90 -0.79
C ASP A 146 -13.99 12.88 -1.57
N LEU A 147 -14.57 11.73 -1.91
CA LEU A 147 -13.86 10.69 -2.66
C LEU A 147 -13.56 11.08 -4.11
N ASP A 148 -13.93 12.30 -4.53
CA ASP A 148 -13.62 12.89 -5.82
C ASP A 148 -12.87 14.22 -5.66
N PHE A 149 -12.12 14.42 -4.56
CA PHE A 149 -11.51 15.71 -4.21
C PHE A 149 -10.57 16.31 -5.25
N LYS A 150 -10.05 15.48 -6.18
CA LYS A 150 -9.20 15.92 -7.30
C LYS A 150 -10.01 16.55 -8.44
N ASN A 151 -11.33 16.39 -8.43
CA ASN A 151 -12.23 17.07 -9.34
C ASN A 151 -12.55 18.47 -8.81
N PRO A 152 -12.19 19.54 -9.55
CA PRO A 152 -12.55 20.91 -9.16
C PRO A 152 -14.06 21.14 -9.06
N ASN A 153 -14.85 20.28 -9.73
CA ASN A 153 -16.31 20.31 -9.75
C ASN A 153 -16.92 19.15 -8.94
N SER A 154 -16.25 18.67 -7.89
CA SER A 154 -16.78 17.60 -7.03
C SER A 154 -18.17 17.96 -6.49
N ASP A 155 -19.11 17.02 -6.61
CA ASP A 155 -20.48 17.20 -6.15
C ASP A 155 -20.59 16.93 -4.65
N LYS A 156 -20.89 17.99 -3.87
CA LYS A 156 -21.10 17.92 -2.41
C LYS A 156 -22.19 16.92 -2.00
N SER A 157 -23.15 16.62 -2.88
CA SER A 157 -24.20 15.64 -2.62
C SER A 157 -23.65 14.20 -2.52
N GLN A 158 -22.52 13.92 -3.18
CA GLN A 158 -21.86 12.62 -3.20
C GLN A 158 -20.86 12.43 -2.07
N TRP A 159 -20.58 13.48 -1.29
CA TRP A 159 -19.65 13.40 -0.17
C TRP A 159 -20.20 12.51 0.94
N VAL A 160 -19.33 11.65 1.48
CA VAL A 160 -19.71 10.59 2.40
C VAL A 160 -19.42 10.97 3.85
N THR A 161 -20.24 10.51 4.78
CA THR A 161 -19.97 10.63 6.22
C THR A 161 -18.93 9.61 6.68
N TYR A 162 -18.46 9.73 7.92
CA TYR A 162 -17.53 8.74 8.48
C TYR A 162 -18.18 7.34 8.59
N GLU A 163 -19.48 7.24 8.86
CA GLU A 163 -20.19 5.95 8.90
C GLU A 163 -20.24 5.30 7.52
N GLN A 164 -20.53 6.10 6.49
CA GLN A 164 -20.57 5.62 5.11
C GLN A 164 -19.18 5.18 4.63
N LEU A 165 -18.14 5.96 4.93
CA LEU A 165 -16.76 5.60 4.62
C LEU A 165 -16.31 4.33 5.37
N ALA A 166 -16.66 4.21 6.65
CA ALA A 166 -16.40 2.99 7.43
C ALA A 166 -17.14 1.77 6.87
N GLN A 167 -18.36 1.94 6.36
CA GLN A 167 -19.09 0.86 5.69
C GLN A 167 -18.39 0.46 4.38
N GLN A 168 -17.92 1.43 3.58
CA GLN A 168 -17.13 1.12 2.39
C GLN A 168 -15.88 0.31 2.73
N TYR A 169 -15.14 0.65 3.79
CA TYR A 169 -13.99 -0.14 4.23
C TYR A 169 -14.37 -1.58 4.59
N LYS A 170 -15.49 -1.79 5.29
CA LYS A 170 -15.99 -3.14 5.61
C LYS A 170 -16.34 -3.90 4.34
N ASP A 171 -17.00 -3.26 3.40
CA ASP A 171 -17.40 -3.88 2.14
C ASP A 171 -16.16 -4.31 1.33
N LEU A 172 -15.14 -3.44 1.24
CA LEU A 172 -13.87 -3.77 0.60
C LEU A 172 -13.16 -4.94 1.33
N ALA A 173 -13.08 -4.90 2.66
CA ALA A 173 -12.46 -5.95 3.46
C ALA A 173 -13.20 -7.31 3.36
N SER A 174 -14.50 -7.29 3.08
CA SER A 174 -15.27 -8.53 2.86
C SER A 174 -15.03 -9.15 1.48
N LYS A 175 -14.64 -8.35 0.49
CA LYS A 175 -14.43 -8.76 -0.91
C LYS A 175 -12.98 -9.12 -1.23
N TYR A 176 -12.03 -8.42 -0.63
CA TYR A 176 -10.61 -8.51 -0.95
C TYR A 176 -9.79 -9.00 0.25
N PRO A 177 -8.62 -9.62 0.03
CA PRO A 177 -7.78 -10.14 1.11
C PRO A 177 -7.01 -9.02 1.84
N ILE A 178 -7.73 -8.02 2.37
CA ILE A 178 -7.15 -6.89 3.11
C ILE A 178 -6.72 -7.38 4.50
N CYS A 179 -5.54 -6.98 4.96
CA CYS A 179 -5.04 -7.27 6.31
C CYS A 179 -6.03 -6.73 7.36
N GLY A 180 -6.37 -7.56 8.34
CA GLY A 180 -7.20 -7.21 9.50
C GLY A 180 -6.41 -7.19 10.80
#